data_AF-A0AA39KDR0-F1
#
_entry.id   AF-A0AA39KDR0-F1
#
_cell.length_a   1.000
_cell.length_b   1.000
_cell.length_c   1.000
_cell.angle_alpha   90.00
_cell.angle_beta   90.00
_cell.angle_gamma   90.00
#
_symmetry.space_group_name_H-M   'P 1'
#
loop_
_entity.id
_entity.type
_entity.pdbx_description
1 polymer ?
#
loop_
_entity_poly.entity_id
_entity_poly.type
_entity_poly.pdbx_seq_one_letter_code
_entity_poly.pdbx_strand_id
1 'polypeptide(L)'
;MRWHHFLCCLPLRLGVVIITALTFLGSALVAAGGWINVKDIMNHSLVLSKSHEIMVWVTAALYTFIVLISLFGLIGALTARVKLVAAFNGMQFGSFIASLVLGVIALIQLYSNKYDNQASTDCTNSFEGDLSAQDAVSVCRTALNVSKAAITAIYALIWLIQFYGLFIVHSYVQELRERKYPAVKYTVVKV
;
A
#
# COMPACT_ATOMS: atom_id res chain seq x y z
N MET A 1 21.86 -0.86 17.77
CA MET A 1 21.31 0.20 18.67
C MET A 1 19.93 -0.24 19.11
N ARG A 2 19.71 -0.38 20.42
CA ARG A 2 18.55 -1.04 21.01
C ARG A 2 17.54 0.02 21.46
N TRP A 3 16.53 0.29 20.62
CA TRP A 3 15.43 1.19 20.97
C TRP A 3 14.39 0.40 21.76
N HIS A 4 14.48 0.43 23.10
CA HIS A 4 13.47 -0.19 23.97
C HIS A 4 12.18 0.64 24.11
N HIS A 5 12.17 1.90 23.65
CA HIS A 5 11.02 2.79 23.75
C HIS A 5 10.89 3.61 22.46
N PHE A 6 9.89 3.29 21.63
CA PHE A 6 9.42 4.17 20.55
C PHE A 6 8.32 5.06 21.13
N LEU A 7 8.51 6.39 21.08
CA LEU A 7 7.60 7.43 21.62
C LEU A 7 7.12 7.17 23.05
N CYS A 8 8.06 7.23 24.01
CA CYS A 8 7.90 7.34 25.48
C CYS A 8 6.98 6.38 26.27
N CYS A 9 5.97 5.73 25.70
CA CYS A 9 5.02 4.85 26.41
C CYS A 9 4.27 3.86 25.49
N LEU A 10 4.43 3.90 24.16
CA LEU A 10 3.63 3.04 23.28
C LEU A 10 4.23 1.62 23.22
N PRO A 11 3.54 0.56 23.69
CA PRO A 11 4.06 -0.79 23.60
C PRO A 11 4.21 -1.19 22.14
N LEU A 12 5.37 -1.74 21.77
CA LEU A 12 5.69 -2.17 20.38
C LEU A 12 4.60 -3.09 19.80
N ARG A 13 3.94 -3.86 20.67
CA ARG A 13 2.78 -4.70 20.37
C ARG A 13 1.58 -3.91 19.81
N LEU A 14 1.29 -2.74 20.37
CA LEU A 14 0.18 -1.88 19.91
C LEU A 14 0.51 -1.24 18.56
N GLY A 15 1.78 -0.93 18.30
CA GLY A 15 2.24 -0.53 16.97
C GLY A 15 1.95 -1.60 15.90
N VAL A 16 2.26 -2.87 16.17
CA VAL A 16 1.96 -3.97 15.24
C VAL A 16 0.46 -4.17 15.06
N VAL A 17 -0.34 -4.06 16.13
CA VAL A 17 -1.81 -4.14 16.05
C VAL A 17 -2.38 -3.04 15.16
N ILE A 18 -1.91 -1.80 15.30
CA ILE A 18 -2.35 -0.68 14.45
C ILE A 18 -1.95 -0.92 12.98
N ILE A 19 -0.70 -1.28 12.72
CA ILE A 19 -0.21 -1.51 11.34
C ILE A 19 -0.95 -2.67 10.67
N THR A 20 -1.19 -3.77 11.39
CA THR A 20 -1.96 -4.91 10.86
C THR A 20 -3.42 -4.54 10.61
N ALA A 21 -4.05 -3.76 11.50
CA ALA A 21 -5.42 -3.27 11.31
C ALA A 21 -5.54 -2.32 10.10
N LEU A 22 -4.61 -1.37 9.94
CA LEU A 22 -4.57 -0.49 8.77
C LEU A 22 -4.34 -1.28 7.48
N THR A 23 -3.45 -2.28 7.51
CA THR A 23 -3.20 -3.15 6.36
C THR A 23 -4.43 -3.97 6.01
N PHE A 24 -5.14 -4.51 7.01
CA PHE A 24 -6.39 -5.23 6.82
C PHE A 24 -7.45 -4.34 6.17
N LEU A 25 -7.72 -3.16 6.74
CA LEU A 25 -8.72 -2.23 6.24
C LEU A 25 -8.39 -1.75 4.82
N GLY A 26 -7.14 -1.33 4.58
CA GLY A 26 -6.71 -0.90 3.26
C GLY A 26 -6.83 -2.02 2.22
N SER A 27 -6.41 -3.24 2.58
CA SER A 27 -6.48 -4.37 1.65
C SER A 27 -7.91 -4.84 1.40
N ALA A 28 -8.79 -4.76 2.41
CA ALA A 28 -10.20 -5.09 2.28
C ALA A 28 -10.92 -4.11 1.35
N LEU A 29 -10.63 -2.81 1.46
CA LEU A 29 -11.18 -1.80 0.56
C LEU A 29 -10.73 -2.02 -0.89
N VAL A 30 -9.44 -2.28 -1.10
CA VAL A 30 -8.91 -2.58 -2.45
C VAL A 30 -9.49 -3.86 -3.01
N ALA A 31 -9.62 -4.92 -2.21
CA ALA A 31 -10.24 -6.17 -2.63
C ALA A 31 -11.72 -5.96 -3.00
N ALA A 32 -12.49 -5.24 -2.17
CA ALA A 32 -13.89 -4.93 -2.45
C ALA A 32 -14.05 -4.12 -3.76
N GLY A 33 -13.25 -3.07 -3.93
CA GLY A 33 -13.21 -2.30 -5.18
C GLY A 33 -12.84 -3.16 -6.38
N GLY A 34 -11.84 -4.03 -6.24
CA GLY A 34 -11.43 -4.98 -7.28
C GLY A 34 -12.57 -5.90 -7.71
N TRP A 35 -13.29 -6.49 -6.75
CA TRP A 35 -14.44 -7.37 -7.05
C TRP A 35 -15.64 -6.63 -7.64
N ILE A 36 -15.87 -5.37 -7.27
CA ILE A 36 -16.87 -4.52 -7.93
C ILE A 36 -16.50 -4.31 -9.41
N ASN A 37 -15.24 -3.96 -9.69
CA ASN A 37 -14.77 -3.83 -11.07
C ASN A 37 -14.90 -5.14 -11.86
N VAL A 38 -14.59 -6.28 -11.25
CA VAL A 38 -14.81 -7.61 -11.87
C VAL A 38 -16.28 -7.82 -12.22
N LYS A 39 -17.19 -7.49 -11.29
CA LYS A 39 -18.64 -7.60 -11.53
C LYS A 39 -19.08 -6.72 -12.71
N ASP A 40 -18.56 -5.51 -12.81
CA ASP A 40 -18.90 -4.58 -13.90
C ASP A 40 -18.34 -5.04 -15.26
N ILE A 41 -17.16 -5.67 -15.27
CA ILE A 41 -16.61 -6.31 -16.48
C ILE A 41 -17.52 -7.47 -16.93
N MET A 42 -17.96 -8.32 -16.00
CA MET A 42 -18.86 -9.44 -16.30
C MET A 42 -20.22 -8.98 -16.83
N ASN A 43 -20.70 -7.81 -16.39
CA ASN A 43 -21.97 -7.23 -16.85
C ASN A 43 -21.85 -6.44 -18.16
N HIS A 44 -20.69 -6.47 -18.83
CA HIS A 44 -20.39 -5.69 -20.05
C HIS A 44 -20.52 -4.16 -19.90
N SER A 45 -20.67 -3.64 -18.67
CA SER A 45 -20.69 -2.21 -18.40
C SER A 45 -19.29 -1.59 -18.47
N LEU A 46 -18.24 -2.40 -18.36
CA LEU A 46 -16.84 -1.96 -18.46
C LEU A 46 -16.07 -2.81 -19.48
N VAL A 47 -15.79 -2.24 -20.66
CA VAL A 47 -15.02 -2.92 -21.72
C VAL A 47 -13.54 -2.58 -21.58
N LEU A 48 -12.78 -3.50 -20.99
CA LEU A 48 -11.33 -3.39 -20.83
C LEU A 48 -10.60 -4.26 -21.86
N SER A 49 -9.36 -3.88 -22.19
CA SER A 49 -8.48 -4.77 -22.94
C SER A 49 -8.22 -6.05 -22.14
N LYS A 50 -8.13 -7.20 -22.81
CA LYS A 50 -7.93 -8.53 -22.21
C LYS A 50 -6.80 -8.54 -21.17
N SER A 51 -5.71 -7.82 -21.43
CA SER A 51 -4.58 -7.73 -20.49
C SER A 51 -4.92 -6.96 -19.21
N HIS A 52 -5.73 -5.90 -19.30
CA HIS A 52 -6.16 -5.14 -18.13
C HIS A 52 -7.22 -5.89 -17.32
N GLU A 53 -8.13 -6.61 -17.98
CA GLU A 53 -9.11 -7.47 -17.32
C GLU A 53 -8.41 -8.51 -16.42
N ILE A 54 -7.42 -9.22 -16.96
CA ILE A 54 -6.64 -10.21 -16.19
C ILE A 54 -5.96 -9.55 -14.98
N MET A 55 -5.40 -8.35 -15.14
CA MET A 55 -4.77 -7.62 -14.03
C MET A 55 -5.76 -7.28 -12.92
N VAL A 56 -6.99 -6.88 -13.25
CA VAL A 56 -8.02 -6.58 -12.24
C VAL A 56 -8.37 -7.82 -11.43
N TRP A 57 -8.55 -8.97 -12.09
CA TRP A 57 -8.79 -10.26 -11.42
C TRP A 57 -7.64 -10.67 -10.49
N VAL A 58 -6.40 -10.63 -11.00
CA VAL A 58 -5.21 -10.98 -10.21
C VAL A 58 -5.05 -10.07 -9.00
N THR A 59 -5.30 -8.77 -9.18
CA THR A 59 -5.21 -7.79 -8.09
C THR A 59 -6.26 -8.06 -7.02
N ALA A 60 -7.53 -8.28 -7.39
CA ALA A 60 -8.60 -8.58 -6.45
C ALA A 60 -8.31 -9.86 -5.64
N ALA A 61 -7.83 -10.92 -6.29
CA ALA A 61 -7.45 -12.17 -5.64
C ALA A 61 -6.26 -11.98 -4.68
N LEU A 62 -5.21 -11.27 -5.12
CA LEU A 62 -4.03 -11.01 -4.31
C LEU A 62 -4.36 -10.21 -3.04
N TYR A 63 -5.16 -9.15 -3.17
CA TYR A 63 -5.56 -8.35 -2.01
C TYR A 63 -6.50 -9.11 -1.07
N THR A 64 -7.34 -10.00 -1.58
CA THR A 64 -8.12 -10.92 -0.74
C THR A 64 -7.21 -11.85 0.07
N PHE A 65 -6.13 -12.35 -0.53
CA PHE A 65 -5.13 -13.16 0.16
C PHE A 65 -4.36 -12.36 1.22
N ILE A 66 -4.03 -11.09 0.94
CA ILE A 66 -3.41 -10.18 1.91
C ILE A 66 -4.35 -9.94 3.11
N VAL A 67 -5.66 -9.76 2.87
CA VAL A 67 -6.65 -9.63 3.94
C VAL A 67 -6.60 -10.84 4.89
N LEU A 68 -6.58 -12.06 4.35
CA LEU A 68 -6.50 -13.27 5.17
C LEU A 68 -5.19 -13.34 5.98
N ILE A 69 -4.06 -13.01 5.36
CA ILE A 69 -2.77 -13.03 6.05
C ILE A 69 -2.66 -11.92 7.10
N SER A 70 -3.27 -10.75 6.86
CA SER A 70 -3.31 -9.67 7.85
C SER A 70 -4.11 -10.04 9.10
N LEU A 71 -5.17 -10.88 8.97
CA LEU A 71 -5.86 -11.48 10.12
C LEU A 71 -4.93 -12.39 10.92
N PHE A 72 -4.15 -13.25 10.25
CA PHE A 72 -3.15 -14.08 10.92
C PHE A 72 -2.04 -13.24 11.57
N GLY A 73 -1.65 -12.13 10.95
CA GLY A 73 -0.73 -11.14 11.52
C GLY A 73 -1.27 -10.52 12.81
N LEU A 74 -2.55 -10.13 12.81
CA LEU A 74 -3.24 -9.59 13.98
C LEU A 74 -3.33 -10.62 15.11
N ILE A 75 -3.75 -11.86 14.80
CA ILE A 75 -3.78 -12.97 15.77
C ILE A 75 -2.36 -13.27 16.28
N GLY A 76 -1.36 -13.26 15.40
CA GLY A 76 0.04 -13.47 15.76
C GLY A 76 0.58 -12.42 16.73
N ALA A 77 0.19 -11.16 16.54
CA ALA A 77 0.54 -10.05 17.43
C ALA A 77 -0.17 -10.14 18.80
N LEU A 78 -1.42 -10.61 18.81
CA LEU A 78 -2.15 -10.86 20.05
C LEU A 78 -1.64 -12.11 20.79
N THR A 79 -1.26 -13.16 20.09
CA THR A 79 -0.79 -14.43 20.70
C THR A 79 0.72 -14.50 20.91
N ALA A 80 1.46 -13.44 20.55
CA ALA A 80 2.93 -13.37 20.64
C ALA A 80 3.64 -14.53 19.90
N ARG A 81 3.07 -15.00 18.79
CA ARG A 81 3.60 -16.13 18.01
C ARG A 81 4.56 -15.65 16.92
N VAL A 82 5.88 -15.79 17.18
CA VAL A 82 6.97 -15.38 16.27
C VAL A 82 6.74 -15.81 14.81
N LYS A 83 6.33 -17.06 14.58
CA LYS A 83 6.17 -17.60 13.21
C LYS A 83 5.12 -16.85 12.40
N LEU A 84 3.97 -16.54 13.00
CA LEU A 84 2.87 -15.84 12.32
C LEU A 84 3.24 -14.40 11.99
N VAL A 85 3.83 -13.70 12.96
CA VAL A 85 4.29 -12.31 12.78
C VAL A 85 5.43 -12.22 11.76
N ALA A 86 6.35 -13.19 11.75
CA ALA A 86 7.44 -13.25 10.78
C ALA A 86 6.94 -13.52 9.35
N ALA A 87 5.96 -14.42 9.19
CA ALA A 87 5.32 -14.67 7.89
C ALA A 87 4.60 -13.43 7.37
N PHE A 88 3.84 -12.75 8.24
CA PHE A 88 3.21 -11.47 7.92
C PHE A 88 4.24 -10.41 7.48
N ASN A 89 5.37 -10.29 8.20
CA ASN A 89 6.45 -9.37 7.86
C ASN A 89 7.04 -9.65 6.47
N GLY A 90 7.31 -10.92 6.15
CA GLY A 90 7.83 -11.33 4.84
C GLY A 90 6.87 -11.03 3.70
N MET A 91 5.58 -11.30 3.89
CA MET A 91 4.56 -10.97 2.90
C MET A 91 4.42 -9.46 2.71
N GLN A 92 4.36 -8.70 3.81
CA GLN A 92 4.27 -7.24 3.77
C GLN A 92 5.46 -6.63 3.02
N PHE A 93 6.66 -7.21 3.17
CA PHE A 93 7.84 -6.78 2.45
C PHE A 93 7.69 -7.01 0.94
N GLY A 94 7.22 -8.20 0.54
CA GLY A 94 6.91 -8.49 -0.87
C GLY A 94 5.88 -7.52 -1.45
N SER A 95 4.79 -7.26 -0.71
CA SER A 95 3.75 -6.31 -1.12
C SER A 95 4.27 -4.87 -1.23
N PHE A 96 5.18 -4.45 -0.35
CA PHE A 96 5.83 -3.14 -0.43
C PHE A 96 6.68 -3.01 -1.70
N ILE A 97 7.50 -4.01 -2.02
CA ILE A 97 8.32 -4.00 -3.24
C ILE A 97 7.44 -3.99 -4.49
N ALA A 98 6.39 -4.82 -4.53
CA ALA A 98 5.45 -4.85 -5.65
C ALA A 98 4.74 -3.49 -5.81
N SER A 99 4.24 -2.92 -4.70
CA SER A 99 3.62 -1.59 -4.66
C SER A 99 4.56 -0.49 -5.16
N LEU A 100 5.84 -0.56 -4.77
CA LEU A 100 6.85 0.41 -5.19
C LEU A 100 7.12 0.30 -6.70
N VAL A 101 7.33 -0.91 -7.23
CA VAL A 101 7.54 -1.12 -8.67
C VAL A 101 6.32 -0.69 -9.49
N LEU A 102 5.14 -1.16 -9.13
CA LEU A 102 3.90 -0.83 -9.85
C LEU A 102 3.57 0.66 -9.75
N GLY A 103 3.71 1.26 -8.57
CA GLY A 103 3.46 2.68 -8.38
C GLY A 103 4.47 3.56 -9.13
N VAL A 104 5.75 3.20 -9.19
CA VAL A 104 6.73 3.92 -10.03
C VAL A 104 6.36 3.83 -11.51
N ILE A 105 5.99 2.65 -12.01
CA ILE A 105 5.53 2.50 -13.40
C ILE A 105 4.30 3.37 -13.66
N ALA A 106 3.33 3.37 -12.75
CA ALA A 106 2.12 4.19 -12.86
C ALA A 106 2.46 5.69 -12.87
N LEU A 107 3.40 6.14 -12.03
CA LEU A 107 3.86 7.53 -12.04
C LEU A 107 4.55 7.90 -13.36
N ILE A 108 5.41 7.02 -13.90
CA ILE A 108 6.03 7.25 -15.22
C ILE A 108 4.96 7.41 -16.31
N GLN A 109 3.93 6.57 -16.30
CA GLN A 109 2.82 6.67 -17.26
C GLN A 109 2.00 7.96 -17.05
N LEU A 110 1.74 8.33 -15.80
CA LEU A 110 1.00 9.53 -15.42
C LEU A 110 1.70 10.82 -15.87
N TYR A 111 3.03 10.86 -15.81
CA TYR A 111 3.85 11.97 -16.29
C TYR A 111 4.24 11.84 -17.77
N SER A 112 3.78 10.81 -18.47
CA SER A 112 4.07 10.65 -19.89
C SER A 112 3.29 11.64 -20.75
N ASN A 113 3.93 12.12 -21.84
CA ASN A 113 3.28 13.01 -22.81
C ASN A 113 2.03 12.39 -23.44
N LYS A 114 1.95 11.05 -23.53
CA LYS A 114 0.77 10.35 -24.07
C LYS A 114 -0.45 10.56 -23.19
N TYR A 115 -0.28 10.38 -21.87
CA TYR A 115 -1.36 10.60 -20.90
C TYR A 115 -1.75 12.07 -20.86
N ASP A 116 -0.77 12.99 -20.85
CA ASP A 116 -1.04 14.43 -20.80
C ASP A 116 -1.85 14.93 -22.02
N ASN A 117 -1.49 14.47 -23.22
CA ASN A 117 -2.20 14.81 -24.45
C ASN A 117 -3.62 14.25 -24.45
N GLN A 118 -3.78 12.96 -24.12
CA GLN A 118 -5.10 12.33 -24.10
C GLN A 118 -6.02 12.99 -23.07
N ALA A 119 -5.55 13.16 -21.83
CA ALA A 119 -6.35 13.74 -20.77
C ALA A 119 -6.69 15.22 -21.01
N SER A 120 -5.78 15.98 -21.65
CA SER A 120 -6.05 17.39 -22.02
C SER A 120 -7.12 17.50 -23.11
N THR A 121 -7.09 16.60 -24.11
CA THR A 121 -8.10 16.55 -25.17
C THR A 121 -9.47 16.15 -24.61
N ASP A 122 -9.54 15.08 -23.81
CA ASP A 122 -10.79 14.62 -23.19
C ASP A 122 -11.40 15.71 -22.28
N CYS A 123 -10.55 16.42 -21.52
CA CYS A 123 -10.97 17.53 -20.68
C CYS A 123 -11.50 18.71 -21.50
N THR A 124 -10.82 19.12 -22.59
CA THR A 124 -11.23 20.27 -23.40
C THR A 124 -12.54 20.00 -24.14
N ASN A 125 -12.73 18.77 -24.65
CA ASN A 125 -13.99 18.34 -25.26
C ASN A 125 -15.18 18.41 -24.29
N SER A 126 -14.93 18.30 -22.98
CA SER A 126 -15.98 18.41 -21.96
C SER A 126 -16.48 19.85 -21.75
N PHE A 127 -15.80 20.86 -22.31
CA PHE A 127 -16.13 22.28 -22.20
C PHE A 127 -16.58 22.91 -23.53
N GLU A 128 -16.88 22.11 -24.57
CA GLU A 128 -17.35 22.63 -25.86
C GLU A 128 -18.61 23.49 -25.67
N GLY A 129 -18.46 24.82 -25.80
CA GLY A 129 -19.56 25.79 -25.78
C GLY A 129 -19.67 26.68 -24.53
N ASP A 130 -19.00 26.33 -23.42
CA ASP A 130 -19.13 27.06 -22.14
C ASP A 130 -17.99 28.05 -21.84
N LEU A 131 -16.81 27.85 -22.44
CA LEU A 131 -15.61 28.66 -22.20
C LEU A 131 -14.90 29.02 -23.52
N SER A 132 -14.10 30.09 -23.47
CA SER A 132 -13.16 30.36 -24.57
C SER A 132 -12.15 29.22 -24.67
N ALA A 133 -11.69 28.90 -25.89
CA ALA A 133 -10.75 27.80 -26.12
C ALA A 133 -9.44 27.97 -25.31
N GLN A 134 -9.01 29.20 -25.05
CA GLN A 134 -7.82 29.48 -24.24
C GLN A 134 -8.06 29.22 -22.75
N ASP A 135 -9.23 29.60 -22.23
CA ASP A 135 -9.58 29.40 -20.82
C ASP A 135 -9.74 27.91 -20.51
N ALA A 136 -10.42 27.16 -21.39
CA ALA A 136 -10.61 25.71 -21.25
C ALA A 136 -9.26 24.96 -21.15
N VAL A 137 -8.30 25.30 -22.01
CA VAL A 137 -6.95 24.69 -22.01
C VAL A 137 -6.21 24.99 -20.69
N SER A 138 -6.31 26.22 -20.19
CA SER A 138 -5.63 26.64 -18.95
C SER A 138 -6.19 25.93 -17.70
N VAL A 139 -7.51 25.79 -17.63
CA VAL A 139 -8.21 25.09 -16.54
C VAL A 139 -7.86 23.62 -16.55
N CYS A 140 -7.95 22.97 -17.72
CA CYS A 140 -7.59 21.56 -17.87
C CYS A 140 -6.14 21.28 -17.48
N ARG A 141 -5.19 22.10 -17.93
CA ARG A 141 -3.77 21.94 -17.57
C ARG A 141 -3.54 22.11 -16.07
N THR A 142 -4.22 23.06 -15.44
CA THR A 142 -4.13 23.28 -13.98
C THR A 142 -4.70 22.08 -13.22
N ALA A 143 -5.88 21.59 -13.62
CA ALA A 143 -6.51 20.43 -13.01
C ALA A 143 -5.64 19.15 -13.14
N LEU A 144 -5.04 18.93 -14.32
CA LEU A 144 -4.11 17.82 -14.54
C LEU A 144 -2.84 17.93 -13.68
N ASN A 145 -2.28 19.13 -13.54
CA ASN A 145 -1.10 19.32 -12.69
C ASN A 145 -1.42 19.08 -11.20
N VAL A 146 -2.57 19.56 -10.73
CA VAL A 146 -3.03 19.33 -9.35
C VAL A 146 -3.28 17.85 -9.10
N SER A 147 -3.92 17.14 -10.03
CA SER A 147 -4.19 15.71 -9.87
C SER A 147 -2.90 14.88 -9.88
N LYS A 148 -1.95 15.19 -10.76
CA LYS A 148 -0.61 14.56 -10.76
C LYS A 148 0.11 14.75 -9.43
N ALA A 149 0.10 15.97 -8.90
CA ALA A 149 0.70 16.27 -7.60
C ALA A 149 0.02 15.51 -6.46
N ALA A 150 -1.32 15.47 -6.45
CA ALA A 150 -2.09 14.75 -5.44
C ALA A 150 -1.82 13.24 -5.47
N ILE A 151 -1.85 12.62 -6.66
CA ILE A 151 -1.58 11.18 -6.82
C ILE A 151 -0.16 10.83 -6.35
N THR A 152 0.82 11.65 -6.72
CA THR A 152 2.22 11.46 -6.30
C THR A 152 2.37 11.56 -4.78
N ALA A 153 1.73 12.54 -4.14
CA ALA A 153 1.73 12.69 -2.69
C ALA A 153 1.10 11.48 -1.99
N ILE A 154 -0.02 10.96 -2.52
CA ILE A 154 -0.69 9.77 -1.97
C ILE A 154 0.24 8.54 -2.03
N TYR A 155 0.89 8.28 -3.16
CA TYR A 155 1.83 7.16 -3.27
C TYR A 155 3.00 7.29 -2.30
N ALA A 156 3.58 8.48 -2.18
CA ALA A 156 4.68 8.74 -1.25
C ALA A 156 4.26 8.47 0.21
N LEU A 157 3.08 8.95 0.63
CA LEU A 157 2.55 8.70 1.97
C LEU A 157 2.29 7.20 2.22
N ILE A 158 1.70 6.49 1.26
CA ILE A 158 1.46 5.05 1.35
C ILE A 158 2.78 4.30 1.54
N TRP A 159 3.81 4.61 0.74
CA TRP A 159 5.11 3.96 0.84
C TRP A 159 5.82 4.26 2.17
N LEU A 160 5.72 5.49 2.68
CA LEU A 160 6.26 5.85 4.00
C LEU A 160 5.59 5.03 5.11
N ILE A 161 4.26 4.92 5.08
CA ILE A 161 3.50 4.12 6.05
C ILE A 161 3.87 2.63 5.95
N GLN A 162 3.96 2.09 4.73
CA GLN A 162 4.34 0.69 4.51
C GLN A 162 5.77 0.41 5.01
N PHE A 163 6.72 1.28 4.68
CA PHE A 163 8.11 1.16 5.12
C PHE A 163 8.24 1.24 6.65
N TYR A 164 7.55 2.19 7.27
CA TYR A 164 7.52 2.32 8.73
C TYR A 164 6.87 1.09 9.39
N GLY A 165 5.78 0.59 8.81
CA GLY A 165 5.14 -0.65 9.25
C GLY A 165 6.09 -1.86 9.21
N LEU A 166 6.85 -2.01 8.14
CA LEU A 166 7.88 -3.07 8.02
C LEU A 166 8.92 -2.98 9.14
N PHE A 167 9.40 -1.78 9.43
CA PHE A 167 10.40 -1.58 10.47
C PHE A 167 9.86 -1.95 11.86
N ILE A 168 8.62 -1.55 12.19
CA ILE A 168 7.97 -1.90 13.47
C ILE A 168 7.78 -3.41 13.59
N VAL A 169 7.21 -4.05 12.57
CA VAL A 169 6.91 -5.48 12.61
C VAL A 169 8.20 -6.29 12.70
N HIS A 170 9.23 -5.92 11.95
CA HIS A 170 10.55 -6.55 12.05
C HIS A 170 11.14 -6.43 13.46
N SER A 171 11.10 -5.24 14.05
CA SER A 171 11.57 -5.00 15.42
C SER A 171 10.82 -5.87 16.44
N TYR A 172 9.51 -6.02 16.26
CA TYR A 172 8.69 -6.87 17.13
C TYR A 172 8.99 -8.36 16.96
N VAL A 173 9.24 -8.83 15.73
CA VAL A 173 9.69 -10.21 15.48
C VAL A 173 11.01 -10.49 16.19
N GLN A 174 11.95 -9.54 16.16
CA GLN A 174 13.23 -9.67 16.85
C GLN A 174 13.03 -9.74 18.37
N GLU A 175 12.21 -8.86 18.95
CA GLU A 175 11.91 -8.88 20.38
C GLU A 175 11.28 -10.21 20.82
N LEU A 176 10.30 -10.72 20.06
CA LEU A 176 9.69 -12.01 20.35
C LEU A 176 10.69 -13.18 20.24
N ARG A 177 11.64 -13.10 19.30
CA ARG A 177 12.70 -14.11 19.15
C ARG A 177 13.66 -14.09 20.33
N GLU A 178 14.08 -12.91 20.78
CA GLU A 178 14.94 -12.73 21.96
C GLU A 178 14.24 -13.21 23.24
N ARG A 179 12.95 -12.95 23.41
CA ARG A 179 12.15 -13.47 24.55
C ARG A 179 12.02 -15.00 24.51
N LYS A 180 11.91 -15.59 23.32
CA LYS A 180 11.73 -17.04 23.15
C LYS A 180 13.04 -17.83 23.25
N TYR A 181 14.15 -17.24 22.83
CA TYR A 181 15.49 -17.82 22.89
C TYR A 181 16.42 -16.81 23.57
N PRO A 182 16.37 -16.66 24.91
CA PRO A 182 17.25 -15.74 25.61
C PRO A 182 18.69 -16.17 25.35
N ALA A 183 19.45 -15.36 24.62
CA ALA A 183 20.88 -15.56 24.48
C ALA A 183 21.48 -15.50 25.89
N VAL A 184 22.08 -16.60 26.34
CA VAL A 184 22.80 -16.66 27.61
C VAL A 184 23.91 -15.61 27.54
N LYS A 185 23.73 -14.49 28.25
CA LYS A 185 24.78 -13.50 28.41
C LYS A 185 25.80 -14.06 29.39
N TYR A 186 26.93 -14.55 28.89
CA TYR A 186 28.08 -14.84 29.73
C TYR A 186 28.60 -13.53 30.32
N THR A 187 28.34 -13.28 31.61
CA THR A 187 29.08 -12.28 32.38
C THR A 187 30.46 -12.83 32.66
N VAL A 188 31.47 -12.27 31.98
CA VAL A 188 32.87 -12.52 32.32
C VAL A 188 33.12 -11.90 33.70
N VAL A 189 33.12 -12.74 34.74
CA VAL A 189 33.62 -12.36 36.05
C VAL A 189 35.13 -12.27 35.92
N LYS A 190 35.68 -11.06 35.97
CA LYS A 190 37.13 -10.89 36.17
C LYS A 190 37.43 -11.35 37.61
N VAL A 191 38.16 -12.46 37.71
CA VAL A 191 38.80 -12.93 38.96
C VAL A 191 40.04 -12.09 39.23
#